data_AF-N4TAY2-F1
#
_entry.id   AF-N4TAY2-F1
#
_cell.length_a   1.000
_cell.length_b   1.000
_cell.length_c   1.000
_cell.angle_alpha   90.00
_cell.angle_beta   90.00
_cell.angle_gamma   90.00
#
_symmetry.space_group_name_H-M   'P 1'
#
loop_
_entity.id
_entity.type
_entity.pdbx_description
1 polymer ?
#
loop_
_entity_poly.entity_id
_entity_poly.type
_entity_poly.pdbx_seq_one_letter_code
_entity_poly.pdbx_strand_id
1 'polypeptide(L)'
;MKFFKIPKLHLNSEECQEMFLDNVKVSKKTQQFYFQNYPDVNVEIFRKVVEDRFYSTLFGGVGARRLYRELCEIALGSKSNKIALSRHYYTQVHQCVDRSLRNAINDLEAQGLIEAVKNKPGYVYIYLKDFTKNKEFQGSKFNKNTLPSPFFLKIINFLQKNTKRLKSVKYRVNSQICELKEIVFNKFRQFNDLLFSFNPLNDTQTIFTLNYKSLSKKVLPSNKCPYQKAIVLKNLQRAFNRLSVKSKDLRVCT
;
A
#
# COMPACT_ATOMS: atom_id res chain seq x y z
N MET A 1 46.15 26.94 -15.74
CA MET A 1 45.11 26.53 -14.77
C MET A 1 44.09 25.63 -15.47
N LYS A 2 43.98 24.35 -15.09
CA LYS A 2 42.86 23.51 -15.53
C LYS A 2 41.63 23.96 -14.74
N PHE A 3 40.68 24.60 -15.40
CA PHE A 3 39.37 24.86 -14.81
C PHE A 3 38.77 23.52 -14.40
N PHE A 4 38.63 23.28 -13.10
CA PHE A 4 37.79 22.20 -12.61
C PHE A 4 36.38 22.49 -13.14
N LYS A 5 35.94 21.71 -14.13
CA LYS A 5 34.53 21.71 -14.55
C LYS A 5 33.73 21.36 -13.30
N ILE A 6 32.98 22.33 -12.79
CA ILE A 6 32.02 22.11 -11.72
C ILE A 6 31.10 20.97 -12.22
N PRO A 7 31.02 19.83 -11.51
CA PRO A 7 30.14 18.76 -11.92
C PRO A 7 28.72 19.31 -12.05
N LYS A 8 28.05 19.05 -13.18
CA LYS A 8 26.61 19.35 -13.29
C LYS A 8 25.91 18.67 -12.13
N LEU A 9 25.26 19.47 -11.27
CA LEU A 9 24.52 18.99 -10.10
C LEU A 9 23.25 18.23 -10.49
N HIS A 10 22.76 18.40 -11.72
CA HIS A 10 21.50 17.86 -12.19
C HIS A 10 21.66 17.22 -13.57
N LEU A 11 21.21 15.97 -13.68
CA LEU A 11 21.02 15.28 -14.95
C LEU A 11 19.86 15.94 -15.71
N ASN A 12 20.00 16.11 -17.02
CA ASN A 12 18.88 16.47 -17.88
C ASN A 12 18.00 15.24 -18.18
N SER A 13 16.87 15.44 -18.86
CA SER A 13 15.92 14.36 -19.17
C SER A 13 16.51 13.27 -20.05
N GLU A 14 17.38 13.62 -21.00
CA GLU A 14 18.01 12.68 -21.92
C GLU A 14 19.02 11.79 -21.19
N GLU A 15 19.87 12.38 -20.36
CA GLU A 15 20.83 11.70 -19.50
C GLU A 15 20.11 10.75 -18.52
N CYS A 16 18.99 11.20 -17.92
CA CYS A 16 18.18 10.33 -17.06
C CYS A 16 17.60 9.14 -17.84
N GLN A 17 17.14 9.37 -19.07
CA GLN A 17 16.56 8.34 -19.92
C GLN A 17 17.61 7.33 -20.38
N GLU A 18 18.80 7.78 -20.76
CA GLU A 18 19.92 6.91 -21.15
C GLU A 18 20.31 5.98 -19.99
N MET A 19 20.51 6.54 -18.79
CA MET A 19 20.84 5.73 -17.62
C MET A 19 19.71 4.76 -17.25
N PHE A 20 18.43 5.14 -17.42
CA PHE A 20 17.30 4.22 -17.24
C PHE A 20 17.35 3.05 -18.23
N LEU A 21 17.60 3.32 -19.51
CA LEU A 21 17.71 2.29 -20.55
C LEU A 21 18.87 1.33 -20.30
N ASP A 22 19.97 1.80 -19.73
CA ASP A 22 21.07 0.94 -19.30
C ASP A 22 20.64 -0.04 -18.19
N ASN A 23 19.90 0.44 -17.19
CA ASN A 23 19.34 -0.44 -16.15
C ASN A 23 18.41 -1.50 -16.77
N VAL A 24 17.56 -1.11 -17.73
CA VAL A 24 16.71 -2.04 -18.47
C VAL A 24 17.54 -3.09 -19.22
N LYS A 25 18.61 -2.68 -19.90
CA LYS A 25 19.49 -3.57 -20.68
C LYS A 25 20.22 -4.57 -19.78
N VAL A 26 20.73 -4.14 -18.63
CA VAL A 26 21.41 -5.02 -17.67
C VAL A 26 20.40 -5.95 -16.99
N SER A 27 19.20 -5.46 -16.68
CA SER A 27 18.12 -6.27 -16.07
C SER A 27 17.72 -7.47 -16.93
N LYS A 28 17.69 -7.33 -18.26
CA LYS A 28 17.43 -8.45 -19.20
C LYS A 28 18.37 -9.63 -19.01
N LYS A 29 19.60 -9.41 -18.54
CA LYS A 29 20.62 -10.45 -18.34
C LYS A 29 20.71 -10.92 -16.89
N THR A 30 20.00 -10.28 -15.97
CA THR A 30 20.17 -10.52 -14.52
C THR A 30 19.89 -11.98 -14.14
N GLN A 31 18.91 -12.61 -14.79
CA GLN A 31 18.59 -14.04 -14.57
C GLN A 31 19.79 -14.97 -14.77
N GLN A 32 20.73 -14.62 -15.65
CA GLN A 32 21.91 -15.46 -15.92
C GLN A 32 22.88 -15.51 -14.75
N PHE A 33 22.83 -14.53 -13.84
CA PHE A 33 23.80 -14.38 -12.76
C PHE A 33 23.16 -14.42 -11.36
N TYR A 34 21.90 -14.00 -11.24
CA TYR A 34 21.16 -13.94 -9.99
C TYR A 34 19.73 -14.42 -10.18
N PHE A 35 19.18 -15.07 -9.15
CA PHE A 35 17.80 -15.57 -9.13
C PHE A 35 17.48 -16.60 -10.23
N GLN A 36 18.48 -17.34 -10.75
CA GLN A 36 18.30 -18.37 -11.77
C GLN A 36 17.15 -19.34 -11.43
N ASN A 37 17.09 -19.77 -10.17
CA ASN A 37 16.11 -20.74 -9.69
C ASN A 37 14.81 -20.10 -9.18
N TYR A 38 14.66 -18.77 -9.28
CA TYR A 38 13.46 -18.10 -8.81
C TYR A 38 12.39 -18.07 -9.91
N PRO A 39 11.11 -18.29 -9.57
CA PRO A 39 10.06 -18.34 -10.55
C PRO A 39 9.90 -17.00 -11.27
N ASP A 40 9.60 -17.07 -12.56
CA ASP A 40 9.24 -15.89 -13.33
C ASP A 40 7.85 -15.38 -12.93
N VAL A 41 7.72 -14.06 -12.90
CA VAL A 41 6.45 -13.37 -12.65
C VAL A 41 6.03 -12.71 -13.94
N ASN A 42 4.75 -12.82 -14.30
CA ASN A 42 4.20 -12.07 -15.43
C ASN A 42 4.31 -10.57 -15.13
N VAL A 43 5.26 -9.88 -15.76
CA VAL A 43 5.58 -8.48 -15.47
C VAL A 43 4.44 -7.51 -15.77
N GLU A 44 3.46 -7.90 -16.60
CA GLU A 44 2.30 -7.06 -16.91
C GLU A 44 1.47 -6.72 -15.67
N ILE A 45 1.55 -7.53 -14.60
CA ILE A 45 0.89 -7.18 -13.33
C ILE A 45 1.41 -5.86 -12.75
N PHE A 46 2.67 -5.50 -13.04
CA PHE A 46 3.31 -4.29 -12.52
C PHE A 46 2.87 -3.02 -13.25
N ARG A 47 2.26 -3.12 -14.44
CA ARG A 47 1.72 -1.98 -15.20
C ARG A 47 0.79 -1.13 -14.35
N LYS A 48 -0.01 -1.78 -13.50
CA LYS A 48 -0.90 -1.11 -12.54
C LYS A 48 -0.15 -0.21 -11.55
N VAL A 49 1.03 -0.63 -11.09
CA VAL A 49 1.85 0.15 -10.15
C VAL A 49 2.32 1.45 -10.81
N VAL A 50 2.64 1.38 -12.10
CA VAL A 50 3.20 2.49 -12.88
C VAL A 50 2.13 3.49 -13.30
N GLU A 51 0.99 3.00 -13.79
CA GLU A 51 -0.10 3.81 -14.35
C GLU A 51 -1.05 4.36 -13.27
N ASP A 52 -1.35 3.59 -12.23
CA ASP A 52 -2.23 4.04 -11.15
C ASP A 52 -1.38 4.71 -10.05
N ARG A 53 -1.43 6.05 -10.00
CA ARG A 53 -0.74 6.85 -8.96
C ARG A 53 -1.10 6.40 -7.55
N PHE A 54 -2.32 5.90 -7.32
CA PHE A 54 -2.70 5.37 -6.02
C PHE A 54 -2.02 4.03 -5.73
N TYR A 55 -1.73 3.23 -6.74
CA TYR A 55 -1.08 1.92 -6.63
C TYR A 55 0.41 2.00 -6.26
N SER A 56 1.08 3.13 -6.50
CA SER A 56 2.41 3.37 -5.92
C SER A 56 2.33 3.85 -4.45
N THR A 57 1.22 4.47 -4.03
CA THR A 57 1.00 4.89 -2.63
C THR A 57 0.89 3.74 -1.63
N LEU A 58 0.87 2.52 -2.16
CA LEU A 58 0.65 1.30 -1.43
C LEU A 58 1.86 0.87 -0.58
N PHE A 59 3.08 1.23 -0.99
CA PHE A 59 4.26 0.43 -0.66
C PHE A 59 5.29 1.12 0.27
N GLY A 60 4.84 1.73 1.36
CA GLY A 60 5.71 2.30 2.41
C GLY A 60 5.94 3.81 2.32
N GLY A 61 7.09 4.29 2.81
CA GLY A 61 7.45 5.71 2.82
C GLY A 61 7.69 6.30 1.42
N VAL A 62 7.79 7.63 1.29
CA VAL A 62 7.97 8.32 -0.01
C VAL A 62 9.10 7.71 -0.85
N GLY A 63 10.26 7.41 -0.24
CA GLY A 63 11.39 6.78 -0.93
C GLY A 63 11.11 5.36 -1.42
N ALA A 64 10.54 4.50 -0.56
CA ALA A 64 10.17 3.13 -0.93
C ALA A 64 9.15 3.08 -2.06
N ARG A 65 8.17 4.00 -2.06
CA ARG A 65 7.18 4.12 -3.13
C ARG A 65 7.80 4.51 -4.47
N ARG A 66 8.71 5.48 -4.45
CA ARG A 66 9.42 5.94 -5.65
C ARG A 66 10.28 4.82 -6.21
N LEU A 67 11.06 4.16 -5.34
CA LEU A 67 11.85 2.99 -5.69
C LEU A 67 10.99 1.88 -6.31
N TYR A 68 9.90 1.50 -5.65
CA TYR A 68 9.08 0.40 -6.14
C TYR A 68 8.46 0.68 -7.51
N ARG A 69 8.00 1.92 -7.74
CA ARG A 69 7.48 2.34 -9.05
C ARG A 69 8.56 2.22 -10.13
N GLU A 70 9.76 2.70 -9.86
CA GLU A 70 10.88 2.64 -10.80
C GLU A 70 11.33 1.20 -11.08
N LEU A 71 11.36 0.34 -10.06
CA LEU A 71 11.60 -1.10 -10.25
C LEU A 71 10.54 -1.74 -11.15
N CYS A 72 9.26 -1.38 -11.00
CA CYS A 72 8.20 -1.83 -11.88
C CYS A 72 8.35 -1.31 -13.31
N GLU A 73 8.79 -0.06 -13.51
CA GLU A 73 9.08 0.50 -14.83
C GLU A 73 10.24 -0.25 -15.51
N ILE A 74 11.33 -0.52 -14.79
CA ILE A 74 12.45 -1.32 -15.29
C ILE A 74 11.99 -2.74 -15.61
N ALA A 75 11.13 -3.34 -14.79
CA ALA A 75 10.59 -4.69 -15.02
C ALA A 75 9.78 -4.79 -16.31
N LEU A 76 8.91 -3.81 -16.57
CA LEU A 76 8.13 -3.72 -17.80
C LEU A 76 9.05 -3.51 -19.03
N GLY A 77 10.01 -2.58 -18.93
CA GLY A 77 10.95 -2.30 -20.02
C GLY A 77 11.90 -3.47 -20.33
N SER A 78 12.32 -4.20 -19.29
CA SER A 78 13.21 -5.35 -19.43
C SER A 78 12.48 -6.67 -19.72
N LYS A 79 11.15 -6.70 -19.57
CA LYS A 79 10.32 -7.90 -19.59
C LYS A 79 10.80 -8.97 -18.59
N SER A 80 11.32 -8.55 -17.45
CA SER A 80 11.89 -9.42 -16.42
C SER A 80 11.53 -8.90 -15.03
N ASN A 81 11.21 -9.81 -14.09
CA ASN A 81 11.06 -9.46 -12.68
C ASN A 81 12.37 -9.57 -11.89
N LYS A 82 13.47 -9.90 -12.57
CA LYS A 82 14.82 -9.98 -12.03
C LYS A 82 15.58 -8.75 -12.50
N ILE A 83 15.77 -7.79 -11.60
CA ILE A 83 16.21 -6.43 -11.90
C ILE A 83 17.64 -6.23 -11.42
N ALA A 84 18.43 -5.49 -12.22
CA ALA A 84 19.68 -4.89 -11.77
C ALA A 84 19.48 -3.38 -11.69
N LEU A 85 19.47 -2.84 -10.48
CA LEU A 85 19.38 -1.41 -10.23
C LEU A 85 20.76 -0.83 -9.96
N SER A 86 21.24 0.04 -10.84
CA SER A 86 22.47 0.80 -10.63
C SER A 86 22.27 1.78 -9.47
N ARG A 87 23.15 1.68 -8.48
CA ARG A 87 23.17 2.60 -7.33
C ARG A 87 23.48 4.01 -7.79
N HIS A 88 24.42 4.15 -8.73
CA HIS A 88 24.78 5.44 -9.29
C HIS A 88 23.58 6.09 -9.97
N TYR A 89 22.89 5.35 -10.83
CA TYR A 89 21.64 5.79 -11.45
C TYR A 89 20.62 6.28 -10.43
N TYR A 90 20.27 5.43 -9.46
CA TYR A 90 19.23 5.76 -8.48
C TYR A 90 19.60 7.01 -7.66
N THR A 91 20.84 7.10 -7.19
CA THR A 91 21.30 8.24 -6.38
C THR A 91 21.31 9.55 -7.16
N GLN A 92 21.69 9.54 -8.44
CA GLN A 92 21.70 10.73 -9.29
C GLN A 92 20.30 11.18 -9.68
N VAL A 93 19.46 10.28 -10.21
CA VAL A 93 18.10 10.61 -10.67
C VAL A 93 17.21 11.06 -9.51
N HIS A 94 17.42 10.51 -8.32
CA HIS A 94 16.62 10.85 -7.14
C HIS A 94 17.27 11.85 -6.20
N GLN A 95 18.49 12.31 -6.51
CA GLN A 95 19.28 13.23 -5.68
C GLN A 95 19.30 12.78 -4.21
N CYS A 96 19.59 11.50 -4.00
CA CYS A 96 19.56 10.88 -2.68
C CYS A 96 20.87 10.15 -2.39
N VAL A 97 21.19 10.00 -1.10
CA VAL A 97 22.36 9.24 -0.65
C VAL A 97 22.06 7.74 -0.65
N ASP A 98 23.09 6.91 -0.79
CA ASP A 98 22.98 5.43 -0.77
C ASP A 98 22.27 4.89 0.48
N ARG A 99 22.40 5.57 1.63
CA ARG A 99 21.66 5.23 2.86
C ARG A 99 20.14 5.27 2.64
N SER A 100 19.63 6.24 1.89
CA SER A 100 18.21 6.37 1.58
C SER A 100 17.71 5.23 0.69
N LEU A 101 18.50 4.85 -0.32
CA LEU A 101 18.23 3.67 -1.15
C LEU A 101 18.17 2.40 -0.30
N ARG A 102 19.15 2.19 0.60
CA ARG A 102 19.16 1.02 1.50
C ARG A 102 17.91 0.96 2.38
N ASN A 103 17.49 2.09 2.96
CA ASN A 103 16.26 2.14 3.76
C ASN A 103 15.02 1.79 2.92
N ALA A 104 14.91 2.34 1.72
CA ALA A 104 13.81 2.04 0.80
C ALA A 104 13.78 0.55 0.41
N ILE A 105 14.92 -0.07 0.15
CA ILE A 105 15.02 -1.52 -0.11
C ILE A 105 14.54 -2.32 1.10
N ASN A 106 15.04 -2.00 2.30
CA ASN A 106 14.65 -2.70 3.53
C ASN A 106 13.13 -2.61 3.77
N ASP A 107 12.53 -1.44 3.54
CA ASP A 107 11.09 -1.23 3.67
C ASP A 107 10.29 -2.11 2.68
N LEU A 108 10.76 -2.25 1.44
CA LEU A 108 10.08 -3.07 0.43
C LEU A 108 10.24 -4.57 0.70
N GLU A 109 11.40 -5.01 1.20
CA GLU A 109 11.61 -6.40 1.64
C GLU A 109 10.76 -6.76 2.85
N ALA A 110 10.67 -5.87 3.85
CA ALA A 110 9.82 -6.07 5.02
C ALA A 110 8.33 -6.17 4.66
N GLN A 111 7.92 -5.55 3.55
CA GLN A 111 6.58 -5.67 2.98
C GLN A 111 6.39 -6.92 2.11
N GLY A 112 7.44 -7.69 1.87
CA GLY A 112 7.40 -8.91 1.04
C GLY A 112 7.22 -8.64 -0.45
N LEU A 113 7.57 -7.44 -0.93
CA LEU A 113 7.41 -7.03 -2.33
C LEU A 113 8.62 -7.36 -3.18
N ILE A 114 9.79 -7.39 -2.54
CA ILE A 114 11.06 -7.67 -3.20
C ILE A 114 11.91 -8.61 -2.36
N GLU A 115 12.99 -9.06 -2.96
CA GLU A 115 14.14 -9.65 -2.29
C GLU A 115 15.41 -9.12 -2.97
N ALA A 116 16.37 -8.64 -2.19
CA ALA A 116 17.54 -7.96 -2.73
C ALA A 116 18.84 -8.67 -2.34
N VAL A 117 19.71 -8.90 -3.33
CA VAL A 117 21.12 -9.25 -3.09
C VAL A 117 21.87 -7.94 -2.83
N LYS A 118 22.13 -7.69 -1.54
CA LYS A 118 22.81 -6.49 -1.05
C LYS A 118 24.34 -6.64 -1.14
N ASN A 119 25.05 -5.53 -0.95
CA ASN A 119 26.52 -5.50 -0.83
C ASN A 119 27.31 -5.84 -2.10
N LYS A 120 26.68 -5.79 -3.27
CA LYS A 120 27.41 -5.78 -4.55
C LYS A 120 27.80 -4.35 -4.95
N PRO A 121 29.01 -4.15 -5.51
CA PRO A 121 29.43 -2.86 -6.03
C PRO A 121 28.65 -2.52 -7.31
N GLY A 122 28.37 -1.24 -7.53
CA GLY A 122 27.67 -0.72 -8.71
C GLY A 122 26.16 -0.98 -8.71
N TYR A 123 25.72 -2.22 -8.54
CA TYR A 123 24.32 -2.63 -8.67
C TYR A 123 23.74 -3.20 -7.37
N VAL A 124 22.42 -3.11 -7.25
CA VAL A 124 21.60 -3.93 -6.36
C VAL A 124 20.77 -4.85 -7.24
N TYR A 125 20.89 -6.16 -7.04
CA TYR A 125 20.09 -7.14 -7.77
C TYR A 125 18.83 -7.45 -6.98
N ILE A 126 17.68 -7.33 -7.63
CA ILE A 126 16.38 -7.35 -6.99
C ILE A 126 15.48 -8.35 -7.70
N TYR A 127 14.90 -9.27 -6.94
CA TYR A 127 13.79 -10.08 -7.38
C TYR A 127 12.47 -9.39 -6.99
N LEU A 128 11.71 -8.95 -7.98
CA LEU A 128 10.35 -8.42 -7.80
C LEU A 128 9.37 -9.57 -7.62
N LYS A 129 8.73 -9.61 -6.45
CA LYS A 129 7.73 -10.63 -6.09
C LYS A 129 6.39 -10.28 -6.71
N ASP A 130 5.59 -11.30 -6.95
CA ASP A 130 4.18 -11.13 -7.32
C ASP A 130 3.41 -10.54 -6.12
N PHE A 131 3.19 -9.23 -6.14
CA PHE A 131 2.49 -8.53 -5.07
C PHE A 131 1.04 -9.00 -4.92
N THR A 132 0.42 -9.63 -5.93
CA THR A 132 -0.95 -10.16 -5.84
C THR A 132 -1.02 -11.38 -4.93
N LYS A 133 0.10 -12.10 -4.77
CA LYS A 133 0.22 -13.28 -3.89
C LYS A 133 0.59 -12.93 -2.45
N ASN A 134 0.85 -11.65 -2.17
CA ASN A 134 1.18 -11.23 -0.81
C ASN A 134 -0.03 -11.49 0.11
N LYS A 135 0.22 -12.13 1.27
CA LYS A 135 -0.83 -12.52 2.24
C LYS A 135 -1.68 -11.34 2.72
N GLU A 136 -1.17 -10.11 2.62
CA GLU A 136 -1.93 -8.90 2.93
C GLU A 136 -2.99 -8.56 1.87
N PHE A 137 -2.85 -9.10 0.66
CA PHE A 137 -3.74 -8.93 -0.48
C PHE A 137 -4.67 -10.14 -0.69
N GLN A 138 -4.25 -11.32 -0.24
CA GLN A 138 -5.04 -12.55 -0.24
C GLN A 138 -6.13 -12.50 0.83
N GLY A 139 -7.41 -12.46 0.41
CA GLY A 139 -8.59 -12.30 1.28
C GLY A 139 -9.51 -11.18 0.81
N SER A 140 -8.98 -10.33 -0.06
CA SER A 140 -9.69 -9.21 -0.63
C SER A 140 -10.39 -9.70 -1.92
N LYS A 141 -11.70 -9.99 -1.87
CA LYS A 141 -12.54 -10.27 -3.06
C LYS A 141 -12.70 -9.00 -3.94
N PHE A 142 -11.67 -8.16 -4.01
CA PHE A 142 -11.72 -6.93 -4.78
C PHE A 142 -11.37 -7.24 -6.23
N ASN A 143 -12.21 -6.75 -7.13
CA ASN A 143 -11.95 -6.77 -8.55
C ASN A 143 -10.61 -6.06 -8.83
N LYS A 144 -9.96 -6.41 -9.94
CA LYS A 144 -8.67 -5.87 -10.40
C LYS A 144 -8.60 -4.33 -10.40
N ASN A 145 -9.74 -3.65 -10.41
CA ASN A 145 -9.92 -2.19 -10.48
C ASN A 145 -10.31 -1.54 -9.14
N THR A 146 -10.57 -2.32 -8.08
CA THR A 146 -11.06 -1.81 -6.77
C THR A 146 -10.10 -2.07 -5.60
N LEU A 147 -8.91 -2.59 -5.87
CA LEU A 147 -7.97 -3.03 -4.85
C LEU A 147 -7.45 -1.88 -3.95
N PRO A 148 -7.81 -1.78 -2.66
CA PRO A 148 -7.46 -0.64 -1.82
C PRO A 148 -5.97 -0.62 -1.44
N SER A 149 -5.47 0.49 -0.89
CA SER A 149 -4.07 0.57 -0.47
C SER A 149 -3.67 -0.36 0.65
N PRO A 150 -2.47 -0.95 0.74
CA PRO A 150 -1.93 -1.70 1.88
C PRO A 150 -2.22 -1.09 3.24
N PHE A 151 -2.18 0.24 3.35
CA PHE A 151 -2.68 0.96 4.53
C PHE A 151 -4.13 0.54 4.86
N PHE A 152 -5.01 0.60 3.86
CA PHE A 152 -6.39 0.15 3.93
C PHE A 152 -6.57 -1.36 3.89
N LEU A 153 -5.75 -2.16 3.19
CA LEU A 153 -5.89 -3.61 3.15
C LEU A 153 -5.71 -4.19 4.54
N LYS A 154 -4.75 -3.69 5.33
CA LYS A 154 -4.62 -4.16 6.71
C LYS A 154 -5.78 -3.70 7.60
N ILE A 155 -6.34 -2.51 7.36
CA ILE A 155 -7.56 -2.06 8.05
C ILE A 155 -8.75 -2.93 7.65
N ILE A 156 -8.90 -3.24 6.36
CA ILE A 156 -9.96 -4.06 5.80
C ILE A 156 -9.82 -5.49 6.30
N ASN A 157 -8.64 -6.09 6.27
CA ASN A 157 -8.38 -7.43 6.81
C ASN A 157 -8.70 -7.47 8.30
N PHE A 158 -8.34 -6.44 9.06
CA PHE A 158 -8.72 -6.32 10.47
C PHE A 158 -10.25 -6.27 10.63
N LEU A 159 -10.93 -5.41 9.86
CA LEU A 159 -12.38 -5.26 9.90
C LEU A 159 -13.07 -6.56 9.49
N GLN A 160 -12.66 -7.21 8.39
CA GLN A 160 -13.15 -8.49 7.90
C GLN A 160 -13.00 -9.61 8.92
N LYS A 161 -11.81 -9.74 9.55
CA LYS A 161 -11.59 -10.70 10.64
C LYS A 161 -12.53 -10.46 11.82
N ASN A 162 -12.87 -9.21 12.08
CA ASN A 162 -13.76 -8.82 13.17
C ASN A 162 -15.23 -8.69 12.76
N THR A 163 -15.60 -8.81 11.47
CA THR A 163 -16.95 -8.48 10.99
C THR A 163 -18.01 -9.26 11.73
N LYS A 164 -17.86 -10.58 11.90
CA LYS A 164 -18.84 -11.41 12.62
C LYS A 164 -19.09 -10.89 14.05
N ARG A 165 -18.02 -10.57 14.78
CA ARG A 165 -18.08 -10.00 16.12
C ARG A 165 -18.67 -8.59 16.15
N LEU A 166 -18.36 -7.76 15.14
CA LEU A 166 -18.90 -6.42 15.05
C LEU A 166 -20.40 -6.43 14.72
N LYS A 167 -20.87 -7.39 13.92
CA LYS A 167 -22.28 -7.57 13.58
C LYS A 167 -23.13 -8.06 14.77
N SER A 168 -22.54 -8.83 15.68
CA SER A 168 -23.26 -9.35 16.86
C SER A 168 -23.44 -8.33 17.99
N VAL A 169 -22.94 -7.10 17.83
CA VAL A 169 -23.01 -6.05 18.84
C VAL A 169 -24.07 -5.03 18.42
N LYS A 170 -24.87 -4.57 19.39
CA LYS A 170 -25.84 -3.48 19.22
C LYS A 170 -25.15 -2.13 19.45
N TYR A 171 -25.42 -1.17 18.58
CA TYR A 171 -24.81 0.16 18.62
C TYR A 171 -25.87 1.24 18.75
N ARG A 172 -25.56 2.32 19.46
CA ARG A 172 -26.40 3.53 19.47
C ARG A 172 -25.91 4.49 18.39
N VAL A 173 -26.68 4.64 17.32
CA VAL A 173 -26.39 5.52 16.17
C VAL A 173 -27.58 6.45 15.96
N ASN A 174 -27.36 7.77 15.90
CA ASN A 174 -28.42 8.78 15.76
C ASN A 174 -29.60 8.56 16.73
N SER A 175 -29.29 8.29 18.00
CA SER A 175 -30.28 7.99 19.05
C SER A 175 -31.12 6.73 18.86
N GLN A 176 -30.85 5.91 17.83
CA GLN A 176 -31.49 4.62 17.60
C GLN A 176 -30.54 3.47 17.94
N ILE A 177 -31.10 2.31 18.29
CA ILE A 177 -30.34 1.08 18.47
C ILE A 177 -30.28 0.37 17.12
N CYS A 178 -29.06 0.13 16.65
CA CYS A 178 -28.80 -0.41 15.33
C CYS A 178 -27.83 -1.60 15.39
N GLU A 179 -27.86 -2.42 14.35
CA GLU A 179 -26.86 -3.46 14.08
C GLU A 179 -26.04 -3.10 12.85
N LEU A 180 -24.79 -3.55 12.82
CA LEU A 180 -23.93 -3.35 11.65
C LEU A 180 -24.39 -4.26 10.51
N LYS A 181 -24.98 -3.68 9.46
CA LYS A 181 -25.39 -4.42 8.25
C LYS A 181 -24.18 -4.86 7.45
N GLU A 182 -23.30 -3.93 7.12
CA GLU A 182 -22.11 -4.20 6.32
C GLU A 182 -21.05 -3.11 6.46
N ILE A 183 -19.85 -3.43 5.98
CA ILE A 183 -18.76 -2.49 5.80
C ILE A 183 -18.56 -2.36 4.29
N VAL A 184 -18.79 -1.16 3.75
CA VAL A 184 -18.93 -0.93 2.30
C VAL A 184 -17.55 -0.74 1.68
N PHE A 185 -16.87 -1.86 1.43
CA PHE A 185 -15.49 -1.84 0.95
C PHE A 185 -15.35 -1.51 -0.55
N ASN A 186 -16.39 -1.68 -1.36
CA ASN A 186 -16.36 -1.42 -2.80
C ASN A 186 -16.28 0.08 -3.15
N LYS A 187 -16.80 0.95 -2.29
CA LYS A 187 -16.77 2.42 -2.44
C LYS A 187 -15.52 3.06 -1.81
N PHE A 188 -14.65 2.24 -1.23
CA PHE A 188 -13.46 2.69 -0.50
C PHE A 188 -12.55 3.60 -1.35
N ARG A 189 -12.25 3.20 -2.59
CA ARG A 189 -11.39 3.98 -3.50
C ARG A 189 -12.03 5.31 -3.91
N GLN A 190 -13.34 5.33 -4.14
CA GLN A 190 -14.06 6.50 -4.62
C GLN A 190 -14.07 7.63 -3.59
N PHE A 191 -14.28 7.29 -2.31
CA PHE A 191 -14.36 8.29 -1.24
C PHE A 191 -13.06 8.44 -0.43
N ASN A 192 -12.08 7.55 -0.65
CA ASN A 192 -10.87 7.43 0.18
C ASN A 192 -11.21 7.39 1.68
N ASP A 193 -12.29 6.69 2.04
CA ASP A 193 -12.89 6.66 3.37
C ASP A 193 -13.48 5.27 3.68
N LEU A 194 -13.65 4.96 4.96
CA LEU A 194 -14.29 3.75 5.45
C LEU A 194 -15.77 4.04 5.71
N LEU A 195 -16.65 3.28 5.08
CA LEU A 195 -18.10 3.42 5.19
C LEU A 195 -18.69 2.22 5.93
N PHE A 196 -19.53 2.50 6.92
CA PHE A 196 -20.18 1.52 7.78
C PHE A 196 -21.69 1.72 7.72
N SER A 197 -22.41 0.68 7.30
CA SER A 197 -23.87 0.70 7.15
C SER A 197 -24.52 0.03 8.36
N PHE A 198 -25.47 0.73 8.98
CA PHE A 198 -26.20 0.28 10.16
C PHE A 198 -27.69 0.20 9.85
N ASN A 199 -28.35 -0.86 10.35
CA ASN A 199 -29.80 -1.00 10.31
C ASN A 199 -30.35 -0.76 11.73
N PRO A 200 -31.32 0.14 11.91
CA PRO A 200 -32.12 0.19 13.12
C PRO A 200 -32.79 -1.16 13.41
N LEU A 201 -32.94 -1.50 14.69
CA LEU A 201 -33.68 -2.71 15.08
C LEU A 201 -35.19 -2.60 14.79
N ASN A 202 -35.73 -1.37 14.84
CA ASN A 202 -37.16 -1.11 14.71
C ASN A 202 -37.59 -0.80 13.26
N ASP A 203 -36.64 -0.63 12.35
CA ASP A 203 -36.91 -0.34 10.94
C ASP A 203 -35.76 -0.89 10.08
N THR A 204 -36.02 -1.97 9.35
CA THR A 204 -35.06 -2.62 8.48
C THR A 204 -34.94 -1.95 7.10
N GLN A 205 -35.83 -1.02 6.75
CA GLN A 205 -35.82 -0.30 5.47
C GLN A 205 -34.87 0.91 5.51
N THR A 206 -34.72 1.53 6.69
CA THR A 206 -33.77 2.64 6.88
C THR A 206 -32.33 2.13 7.05
N ILE A 207 -31.38 2.75 6.35
CA ILE A 207 -29.94 2.46 6.48
C ILE A 207 -29.19 3.74 6.86
N PHE A 208 -28.52 3.71 8.00
CA PHE A 208 -27.58 4.78 8.36
C PHE A 208 -26.17 4.44 7.86
N THR A 209 -25.59 5.33 7.06
CA THR A 209 -24.20 5.19 6.64
C THR A 209 -23.32 6.19 7.39
N LEU A 210 -22.36 5.68 8.16
CA LEU A 210 -21.35 6.50 8.81
C LEU A 210 -20.00 6.31 8.10
N ASN A 211 -19.32 7.42 7.83
CA ASN A 211 -17.94 7.40 7.39
C ASN A 211 -16.96 7.37 8.59
N TYR A 212 -15.66 7.23 8.34
CA TYR A 212 -14.68 7.13 9.43
C TYR A 212 -14.71 8.35 10.36
N LYS A 213 -14.87 9.55 9.78
CA LYS A 213 -14.91 10.80 10.54
C LYS A 213 -16.13 10.86 11.44
N SER A 214 -17.31 10.54 10.94
CA SER A 214 -18.54 10.51 11.72
C SER A 214 -18.51 9.44 12.81
N LEU A 215 -17.93 8.27 12.52
CA LEU A 215 -17.81 7.18 13.49
C LEU A 215 -16.80 7.50 14.61
N SER A 216 -15.58 7.89 14.24
CA SER A 216 -14.46 8.06 15.17
C SER A 216 -14.29 9.46 15.74
N LYS A 217 -14.97 10.47 15.15
CA LYS A 217 -14.73 11.90 15.38
C LYS A 217 -13.30 12.35 15.06
N LYS A 218 -12.57 11.60 14.23
CA LYS A 218 -11.19 11.88 13.82
C LYS A 218 -11.08 11.87 12.30
N VAL A 219 -10.16 12.67 11.76
CA VAL A 219 -9.88 12.65 10.31
C VAL A 219 -8.99 11.45 9.99
N LEU A 220 -9.28 10.80 8.87
CA LEU A 220 -8.46 9.72 8.37
C LEU A 220 -7.13 10.32 7.87
N PRO A 221 -5.96 9.85 8.36
CA PRO A 221 -4.68 10.42 7.96
C PRO A 221 -4.47 10.36 6.44
N SER A 222 -4.02 11.47 5.86
CA SER A 222 -3.68 11.56 4.43
C SER A 222 -2.37 10.83 4.12
N ASN A 223 -1.43 10.87 5.05
CA ASN A 223 -0.19 10.11 4.99
C ASN A 223 -0.45 8.69 5.51
N LYS A 224 0.09 7.69 4.80
CA LYS A 224 -0.33 6.29 4.90
C LYS A 224 0.80 5.41 5.45
N CYS A 225 1.47 5.86 6.52
CA CYS A 225 2.59 5.14 7.13
C CYS A 225 2.13 4.08 8.18
N PRO A 226 3.00 3.12 8.56
CA PRO A 226 2.65 2.06 9.52
C PRO A 226 2.17 2.56 10.89
N TYR A 227 2.72 3.66 11.39
CA TYR A 227 2.31 4.26 12.65
C TYR A 227 0.88 4.84 12.58
N GLN A 228 0.59 5.58 11.51
CA GLN A 228 -0.75 6.15 11.27
C GLN A 228 -1.80 5.06 11.10
N LYS A 229 -1.42 3.91 10.52
CA LYS A 229 -2.28 2.73 10.46
C LYS A 229 -2.68 2.24 11.86
N ALA A 230 -1.72 2.12 12.78
CA ALA A 230 -2.00 1.71 14.16
C ALA A 230 -2.96 2.69 14.87
N ILE A 231 -2.80 3.99 14.61
CA ILE A 231 -3.73 5.02 15.10
C ILE A 231 -5.14 4.81 14.56
N VAL A 232 -5.30 4.55 13.26
CA VAL A 232 -6.64 4.33 12.66
C VAL A 232 -7.32 3.11 13.28
N LEU A 233 -6.60 2.00 13.44
CA LEU A 233 -7.15 0.80 14.09
C LEU A 233 -7.58 1.06 15.54
N LYS A 234 -6.75 1.76 16.31
CA LYS A 234 -7.05 2.16 17.68
C LYS A 234 -8.30 3.05 17.76
N ASN A 235 -8.44 4.00 16.83
CA ASN A 235 -9.60 4.89 16.77
C ASN A 235 -10.89 4.15 16.40
N LEU A 236 -10.83 3.22 15.44
CA LEU A 236 -11.96 2.37 15.09
C LEU A 236 -12.41 1.54 16.29
N GLN A 237 -11.47 0.88 16.98
CA GLN A 237 -11.78 0.09 18.17
C GLN A 237 -12.45 0.92 19.27
N ARG A 238 -11.91 2.12 19.55
CA ARG A 238 -12.51 3.05 20.52
C ARG A 238 -13.90 3.53 20.09
N ALA A 239 -14.10 3.80 18.80
CA ALA A 239 -15.38 4.25 18.28
C ALA A 239 -16.47 3.18 18.45
N PHE A 240 -16.19 1.94 18.05
CA PHE A 240 -17.13 0.83 18.23
C PHE A 240 -17.42 0.56 19.71
N ASN A 241 -16.41 0.58 20.59
CA ASN A 241 -16.63 0.41 22.03
C ASN A 241 -17.43 1.55 22.66
N ARG A 242 -17.34 2.79 22.13
CA ARG A 242 -18.14 3.92 22.62
C ARG A 242 -19.60 3.82 22.17
N LEU A 243 -19.83 3.34 20.95
CA LEU A 243 -21.17 3.22 20.37
C LEU A 243 -21.89 1.96 20.87
N SER A 244 -21.14 0.93 21.32
CA SER A 244 -21.73 -0.32 21.79
C SER A 244 -22.64 -0.11 23.00
N VAL A 245 -23.85 -0.63 22.92
CA VAL A 245 -24.83 -0.63 24.02
C VAL A 245 -24.48 -1.79 24.94
N LYS A 246 -24.30 -1.52 26.25
CA LYS A 246 -24.03 -2.59 27.22
C LYS A 246 -25.34 -3.31 27.54
N SER A 247 -25.28 -4.61 27.86
CA SER A 247 -26.44 -5.43 28.18
C SER A 247 -27.32 -4.88 29.32
N LYS A 248 -26.74 -4.08 30.23
CA LYS A 248 -27.48 -3.39 31.30
C LYS A 248 -28.39 -2.28 30.79
N ASP A 249 -28.02 -1.61 29.69
CA ASP A 249 -28.78 -0.49 29.13
C ASP A 249 -29.96 -0.93 28.24
N LEU A 250 -30.04 -2.22 27.91
CA LEU A 250 -31.14 -2.81 27.13
C LEU A 250 -32.37 -3.16 27.98
N ARG A 251 -32.25 -3.17 29.31
CA ARG A 251 -33.35 -3.49 30.25
C ARG A 251 -34.28 -2.32 30.56
N VAL A 252 -33.99 -1.13 30.04
CA VAL A 252 -34.80 0.08 30.25
C VAL A 252 -35.78 0.33 29.08
N CYS A 253 -35.81 -0.57 28.09
CA CYS A 253 -36.68 -0.45 26.91
C CYS A 253 -37.59 -1.67 26.69
N THR A 254 -37.80 -2.49 27.72
CA THR A 254 -38.91 -3.46 27.81
C THR A 254 -39.88 -2.97 28.86
#